data_AF-A0A3D1JDF7-F1
#
_entry.id   AF-A0A3D1JDF7-F1
#
_cell.length_a   1.000
_cell.length_b   1.000
_cell.length_c   1.000
_cell.angle_alpha   90.00
_cell.angle_beta   90.00
_cell.angle_gamma   90.00
#
_symmetry.space_group_name_H-M   'P 1'
#
loop_
_entity.id
_entity.type
_entity.pdbx_description
1 polymer ?
#
loop_
_entity_poly.entity_id
_entity_poly.type
_entity_poly.pdbx_seq_one_letter_code
_entity_poly.pdbx_strand_id
1 'polypeptide(L)'
;ILQQSKPLLIIADDVDGEALPTLVLNKIRGTFNVVAVKAPGFGDRRKAMLEDIAVLTGGTVITEDLGLELKDATIDNLGQASKVVVDKDNTTIVEGAGDKGGIDARVQLIKNQIADTTSDFDREKLQERLAKLAGGVAVIKVGAPTETELKELKLRIEDALNATRAAVEEGMVSGGGTALVNVISKVAAIETDGDAATGVRIVLRALEEPVRQIAENAGYEGSVIIDKLKHADLGVGFNAATGEWVNMLEAGIVDPTKVTRSALQNAASVAALLLTTEAVVADKPEPAAPAAPAMDPSMGMGGMM
;
A
#
# COMPACT_ATOMS: atom_id res chain seq x y z
N ILE A 1 9.49 -26.72 13.93
CA ILE A 1 8.89 -25.37 13.83
C ILE A 1 7.96 -25.08 15.01
N LEU A 2 6.87 -25.85 15.22
CA LEU A 2 5.98 -25.71 16.39
C LEU A 2 6.75 -25.74 17.73
N GLN A 3 7.68 -26.68 17.86
CA GLN A 3 8.57 -26.80 19.04
C GLN A 3 9.54 -25.61 19.21
N GLN A 4 9.83 -24.86 18.15
CA GLN A 4 10.72 -23.70 18.19
C GLN A 4 9.96 -22.37 18.36
N SER A 5 8.62 -22.41 18.35
CA SER A 5 7.74 -21.23 18.46
C SER A 5 8.06 -20.10 17.47
N LYS A 6 8.66 -20.43 16.32
CA LYS A 6 8.96 -19.47 15.25
C LYS A 6 7.85 -19.44 14.20
N PRO A 7 7.50 -18.26 13.65
CA PRO A 7 6.59 -18.16 12.51
C PRO A 7 7.14 -18.85 11.26
N LEU A 8 6.25 -19.32 10.37
CA LEU A 8 6.61 -19.92 9.08
C LEU A 8 5.99 -19.16 7.91
N LEU A 9 6.80 -18.88 6.88
CA LEU A 9 6.33 -18.50 5.55
C LEU A 9 6.43 -19.70 4.62
N ILE A 10 5.34 -20.04 3.94
CA ILE A 10 5.30 -21.08 2.90
C ILE A 10 5.23 -20.37 1.54
N ILE A 11 6.19 -20.66 0.67
CA ILE A 11 6.20 -20.20 -0.73
C ILE A 11 6.12 -21.44 -1.62
N ALA A 12 4.99 -21.62 -2.30
CA ALA A 12 4.73 -22.79 -3.14
C ALA A 12 4.04 -22.37 -4.44
N ASP A 13 3.99 -23.25 -5.45
CA ASP A 13 3.25 -22.97 -6.69
C ASP A 13 1.78 -22.61 -6.39
N ASP A 14 1.12 -23.48 -5.62
CA ASP A 14 -0.17 -23.19 -5.01
C ASP A 14 -0.31 -23.87 -3.64
N VAL A 15 -1.27 -23.41 -2.85
CA VAL A 15 -1.64 -24.02 -1.57
C VAL A 15 -3.16 -24.16 -1.53
N ASP A 16 -3.64 -25.35 -1.93
CA ASP A 16 -5.06 -25.64 -2.14
C ASP A 16 -5.55 -26.86 -1.34
N GLY A 17 -6.82 -27.21 -1.54
CA GLY A 17 -7.45 -28.39 -0.97
C GLY A 17 -7.55 -28.33 0.54
N GLU A 18 -7.30 -29.44 1.23
CA GLU A 18 -7.37 -29.51 2.69
C GLU A 18 -6.20 -28.81 3.39
N ALA A 19 -5.11 -28.51 2.67
CA ALA A 19 -3.94 -27.86 3.25
C ALA A 19 -4.26 -26.42 3.71
N LEU A 20 -4.92 -25.63 2.87
CA LEU A 20 -5.21 -24.22 3.17
C LEU A 20 -6.15 -24.04 4.38
N PRO A 21 -7.33 -24.70 4.45
CA PRO A 21 -8.19 -24.63 5.64
C PRO A 21 -7.48 -25.09 6.91
N THR A 22 -6.61 -26.10 6.81
CA THR A 22 -5.81 -26.57 7.94
C THR A 22 -4.85 -25.50 8.44
N LEU A 23 -4.13 -24.82 7.54
CA LEU A 23 -3.24 -23.70 7.91
C LEU A 23 -4.03 -22.54 8.54
N VAL A 24 -5.16 -22.17 7.95
CA VAL A 24 -6.03 -21.09 8.44
C VAL A 24 -6.55 -21.42 9.85
N LEU A 25 -7.06 -22.63 10.06
CA LEU A 25 -7.59 -23.04 11.36
C LEU A 25 -6.51 -23.03 12.44
N ASN A 26 -5.30 -23.53 12.14
CA ASN A 26 -4.18 -23.54 13.08
C ASN A 26 -3.67 -22.12 13.39
N LYS A 27 -3.71 -21.21 12.41
CA LYS A 27 -3.36 -19.80 12.58
C LYS A 27 -4.37 -19.08 13.49
N ILE A 28 -5.67 -19.28 13.27
CA ILE A 28 -6.74 -18.68 14.09
C ILE A 28 -6.68 -19.20 15.53
N ARG A 29 -6.40 -20.49 15.72
CA ARG A 29 -6.25 -21.10 17.05
C ARG A 29 -4.97 -20.69 17.78
N GLY A 30 -4.07 -19.96 17.13
CA GLY A 30 -2.78 -19.57 17.70
C GLY A 30 -1.78 -20.71 17.88
N THR A 31 -2.11 -21.93 17.42
CA THR A 31 -1.25 -23.11 17.51
C THR A 31 -0.04 -22.97 16.58
N PHE A 32 -0.25 -22.42 15.38
CA PHE A 32 0.80 -22.31 14.36
C PHE A 32 0.73 -20.95 13.65
N ASN A 33 1.75 -20.12 13.85
CA ASN A 33 1.82 -18.83 13.16
C ASN A 33 2.41 -19.02 11.75
N VAL A 34 1.53 -19.14 10.75
CA VAL A 34 1.90 -19.43 9.36
C VAL A 34 1.23 -18.48 8.38
N VAL A 35 1.94 -18.16 7.30
CA VAL A 35 1.42 -17.47 6.11
C VAL A 35 1.86 -18.24 4.88
N ALA A 36 0.94 -18.44 3.93
CA ALA A 36 1.22 -19.07 2.65
C ALA A 36 1.07 -18.04 1.52
N VAL A 37 2.02 -18.02 0.58
CA VAL A 37 2.01 -17.14 -0.59
C VAL A 37 2.37 -17.95 -1.83
N LYS A 38 1.82 -17.55 -2.98
CA LYS A 38 2.17 -18.18 -4.25
C LYS A 38 3.58 -17.79 -4.67
N ALA A 39 4.29 -18.73 -5.31
CA ALA A 39 5.62 -18.52 -5.82
C ALA A 39 5.62 -17.47 -6.94
N PRO A 40 6.61 -16.57 -6.98
CA PRO A 40 6.67 -15.53 -8.00
C PRO A 40 7.03 -16.12 -9.37
N GLY A 41 6.43 -15.58 -10.42
CA GLY A 41 6.69 -16.00 -11.80
C GLY A 41 6.04 -17.33 -12.19
N PHE A 42 6.39 -17.82 -13.37
CA PHE A 42 5.84 -19.04 -13.96
C PHE A 42 6.91 -19.85 -14.69
N GLY A 43 6.68 -21.16 -14.85
CA GLY A 43 7.59 -22.08 -15.53
C GLY A 43 9.02 -22.03 -14.96
N ASP A 44 10.03 -22.03 -15.83
CA ASP A 44 11.44 -22.01 -15.42
C ASP A 44 11.83 -20.74 -14.67
N ARG A 45 11.14 -19.62 -14.92
CA ARG A 45 11.37 -18.38 -14.15
C ARG A 45 10.99 -18.55 -12.70
N ARG A 46 9.89 -19.27 -12.41
CA ARG A 46 9.50 -19.56 -11.04
C ARG A 46 10.57 -20.37 -10.32
N LYS A 47 11.08 -21.43 -10.95
CA LYS A 47 12.17 -22.25 -10.40
C LYS A 47 13.40 -21.39 -10.12
N ALA A 48 13.79 -20.54 -11.07
CA ALA A 48 14.93 -19.65 -10.92
C ALA A 48 14.72 -18.60 -9.80
N MET A 49 13.51 -18.06 -9.64
CA MET A 49 13.20 -17.09 -8.58
C MET A 49 13.06 -17.74 -7.20
N LEU A 50 12.56 -18.98 -7.11
CA LEU A 50 12.59 -19.75 -5.86
C LEU A 50 14.02 -20.02 -5.42
N GLU A 51 14.91 -20.32 -6.36
CA GLU A 51 16.34 -20.45 -6.08
C GLU A 51 16.96 -19.12 -5.61
N ASP A 52 16.56 -17.99 -6.21
CA ASP A 52 17.00 -16.67 -5.74
C ASP A 52 16.58 -16.42 -4.28
N ILE A 53 15.35 -16.79 -3.91
CA ILE A 53 14.84 -16.68 -2.54
C ILE A 53 15.58 -17.64 -1.61
N ALA A 54 15.85 -18.86 -2.05
CA ALA A 54 16.60 -19.86 -1.28
C ALA A 54 18.01 -19.35 -0.96
N VAL A 55 18.75 -18.85 -1.97
CA VAL A 55 20.08 -18.25 -1.78
C VAL A 55 20.03 -17.04 -0.86
N LEU A 56 19.04 -16.16 -1.01
CA LEU A 56 18.86 -14.98 -0.15
C LEU A 56 18.60 -15.34 1.31
N THR A 57 17.84 -16.40 1.56
CA THR A 57 17.42 -16.81 2.92
C THR A 57 18.28 -17.91 3.52
N GLY A 58 19.20 -18.50 2.75
CA GLY A 58 19.99 -19.68 3.15
C GLY A 58 19.20 -20.99 3.17
N GLY A 59 18.03 -21.02 2.53
CA GLY A 59 17.19 -22.22 2.44
C GLY A 59 17.55 -23.11 1.26
N THR A 60 16.83 -24.23 1.12
CA THR A 60 16.90 -25.13 -0.04
C THR A 60 15.53 -25.23 -0.70
N VAL A 61 15.48 -25.08 -2.02
CA VAL A 61 14.22 -25.31 -2.76
C VAL A 61 13.90 -26.80 -2.75
N ILE A 62 12.74 -27.17 -2.21
CA ILE A 62 12.23 -28.54 -2.25
C ILE A 62 11.54 -28.76 -3.60
N THR A 63 12.12 -29.60 -4.44
CA THR A 63 11.59 -29.90 -5.77
C THR A 63 11.87 -31.36 -6.15
N GLU A 64 10.89 -31.99 -6.79
CA GLU A 64 10.98 -33.36 -7.29
C GLU A 64 12.09 -33.53 -8.34
N ASP A 65 12.40 -32.47 -9.10
CA ASP A 65 13.48 -32.47 -10.10
C ASP A 65 14.86 -32.77 -9.48
N LEU A 66 15.04 -32.40 -8.21
CA LEU A 66 16.27 -32.64 -7.43
C LEU A 66 16.14 -33.88 -6.52
N GLY A 67 15.06 -34.65 -6.66
CA GLY A 67 14.78 -35.83 -5.83
C GLY A 67 14.44 -35.51 -4.38
N LEU A 68 14.04 -34.25 -4.08
CA LEU A 68 13.63 -33.84 -2.74
C LEU A 68 12.12 -33.89 -2.60
N GLU A 69 11.63 -34.56 -1.56
CA GLU A 69 10.22 -34.63 -1.23
C GLU A 69 9.91 -33.80 0.04
N LEU A 70 8.72 -33.19 0.09
CA LEU A 70 8.30 -32.38 1.23
C LEU A 70 8.26 -33.17 2.55
N LYS A 71 7.96 -34.47 2.49
CA LYS A 71 7.91 -35.36 3.66
C LYS A 71 9.26 -35.55 4.33
N ASP A 72 10.34 -35.37 3.58
CA ASP A 72 11.72 -35.56 4.03
C ASP A 72 12.41 -34.22 4.36
N ALA A 73 11.69 -33.10 4.24
CA ALA A 73 12.23 -31.78 4.51
C ALA A 73 12.56 -31.60 6.01
N THR A 74 13.77 -31.11 6.26
CA THR A 74 14.30 -30.87 7.61
C THR A 74 14.35 -29.38 7.92
N ILE A 75 14.63 -29.03 9.18
CA ILE A 75 14.81 -27.64 9.61
C ILE A 75 15.97 -26.96 8.87
N ASP A 76 17.01 -27.73 8.52
CA ASP A 76 18.19 -27.22 7.82
C ASP A 76 17.89 -26.84 6.36
N ASN A 77 16.78 -27.33 5.80
CA ASN A 77 16.32 -26.92 4.46
C ASN A 77 15.55 -25.60 4.48
N LEU A 78 15.14 -25.11 5.66
CA LEU A 78 14.33 -23.89 5.76
C LEU A 78 15.20 -22.64 5.72
N GLY A 79 14.82 -21.71 4.84
CA GLY A 79 15.39 -20.36 4.84
C GLY A 79 15.03 -19.58 6.10
N GLN A 80 15.90 -18.65 6.48
CA GLN A 80 15.69 -17.73 7.61
C GLN A 80 15.76 -16.27 7.15
N ALA A 81 14.98 -15.42 7.80
CA ALA A 81 14.99 -13.97 7.59
C ALA A 81 14.64 -13.25 8.89
N SER A 82 15.08 -11.99 9.05
CA SER A 82 14.74 -11.21 10.25
C SER A 82 13.26 -10.83 10.29
N LYS A 83 12.66 -10.52 9.14
CA LYS A 83 11.24 -10.13 9.07
C LYS A 83 10.66 -10.43 7.69
N VAL A 84 9.41 -10.86 7.67
CA VAL A 84 8.61 -10.99 6.45
C VAL A 84 7.34 -10.16 6.61
N VAL A 85 7.01 -9.37 5.60
CA VAL A 85 5.75 -8.62 5.51
C VAL A 85 4.99 -9.11 4.29
N VAL A 86 3.75 -9.52 4.49
CA VAL A 86 2.84 -9.97 3.44
C VAL A 86 1.64 -9.06 3.43
N ASP A 87 1.36 -8.45 2.28
CA ASP A 87 0.13 -7.73 2.00
C ASP A 87 -0.71 -8.48 0.95
N LYS A 88 -1.78 -7.87 0.46
CA LYS A 88 -2.68 -8.52 -0.51
C LYS A 88 -1.97 -8.88 -1.82
N ASP A 89 -1.03 -8.04 -2.25
CA ASP A 89 -0.45 -8.07 -3.60
C ASP A 89 1.08 -8.32 -3.58
N ASN A 90 1.75 -8.16 -2.44
CA ASN A 90 3.20 -8.21 -2.29
C ASN A 90 3.67 -9.03 -1.08
N THR A 91 4.86 -9.59 -1.21
CA THR A 91 5.61 -10.24 -0.12
C THR A 91 7.01 -9.66 -0.07
N THR A 92 7.42 -9.14 1.09
CA THR A 92 8.73 -8.54 1.31
C THR A 92 9.50 -9.33 2.36
N ILE A 93 10.68 -9.85 1.98
CA ILE A 93 11.61 -10.56 2.87
C ILE A 93 12.74 -9.59 3.23
N VAL A 94 12.93 -9.36 4.53
CA VAL A 94 13.90 -8.39 5.07
C VAL A 94 15.01 -9.14 5.80
N GLU A 95 16.26 -8.81 5.46
CA GLU A 95 17.48 -9.39 6.05
C GLU A 95 17.43 -10.93 6.07
N GLY A 96 17.52 -11.53 4.87
CA GLY A 96 17.68 -12.98 4.72
C GLY A 96 19.03 -13.46 5.27
N ALA A 97 19.06 -14.68 5.82
CA ALA A 97 20.25 -15.26 6.44
C ALA A 97 21.19 -15.98 5.46
N GLY A 98 21.06 -15.71 4.16
CA GLY A 98 21.91 -16.28 3.11
C GLY A 98 23.38 -15.86 3.23
N ASP A 99 24.28 -16.76 2.82
CA ASP A 99 25.70 -16.44 2.76
C ASP A 99 25.98 -15.39 1.68
N LYS A 100 26.81 -14.40 2.02
CA LYS A 100 27.14 -13.30 1.11
C LYS A 100 27.85 -13.78 -0.16
N GLY A 101 28.72 -14.78 -0.06
CA GLY A 101 29.39 -15.38 -1.21
C GLY A 101 28.41 -16.08 -2.14
N GLY A 102 27.42 -16.79 -1.59
CA GLY A 102 26.32 -17.39 -2.36
C GLY A 102 25.48 -16.35 -3.11
N ILE A 103 25.11 -15.26 -2.43
CA ILE A 103 24.36 -14.15 -3.04
C ILE A 103 25.19 -13.48 -4.14
N ASP A 104 26.46 -13.18 -3.89
CA ASP A 104 27.35 -12.55 -4.87
C ASP A 104 27.55 -13.46 -6.11
N ALA A 105 27.72 -14.77 -5.91
CA ALA A 105 27.81 -15.73 -7.01
C ALA A 105 26.52 -15.76 -7.84
N ARG A 106 25.36 -15.72 -7.18
CA ARG A 106 24.05 -15.68 -7.86
C ARG A 106 23.86 -14.39 -8.65
N VAL A 107 24.26 -13.26 -8.09
CA VAL A 107 24.25 -11.95 -8.75
C VAL A 107 25.13 -11.96 -10.00
N GLN A 108 26.35 -12.52 -9.93
CA GLN A 108 27.24 -12.62 -11.09
C GLN A 108 26.68 -13.54 -12.17
N LEU A 109 26.07 -14.66 -11.79
CA LEU A 109 25.41 -15.56 -12.74
C LEU A 109 24.32 -14.84 -13.54
N ILE A 110 23.47 -14.04 -12.87
CA ILE A 110 22.42 -13.29 -13.56
C ILE A 110 23.02 -12.19 -14.45
N LYS A 111 24.09 -11.51 -14.02
CA LYS A 111 24.79 -10.51 -14.85
C LYS A 111 25.35 -11.12 -16.14
N ASN A 112 25.91 -12.32 -16.08
CA ASN A 112 26.40 -13.01 -17.26
C ASN A 112 25.25 -13.39 -18.20
N GLN A 113 24.14 -13.92 -17.65
CA GLN A 113 22.93 -14.21 -18.44
C GLN A 113 22.35 -12.98 -19.16
N ILE A 114 22.42 -11.80 -18.52
CA ILE A 114 22.02 -10.52 -19.12
C ILE A 114 22.92 -10.14 -20.30
N ALA A 115 24.21 -10.42 -20.23
CA ALA A 115 25.16 -10.13 -21.30
C ALA A 115 24.99 -11.08 -22.50
N ASP A 116 24.67 -12.34 -22.23
CA ASP A 116 24.54 -13.38 -23.26
C ASP A 116 23.16 -13.38 -23.95
N THR A 117 22.13 -12.77 -23.35
CA THR A 117 20.79 -12.76 -23.95
C THR A 117 20.65 -11.73 -25.08
N THR A 118 20.10 -12.19 -26.19
CA THR A 118 19.74 -11.36 -27.36
C THR A 118 18.30 -10.83 -27.30
N SER A 119 17.51 -11.28 -26.33
CA SER A 119 16.11 -10.91 -26.15
C SER A 119 15.98 -9.75 -25.16
N ASP A 120 15.43 -8.62 -25.62
CA ASP A 120 15.23 -7.45 -24.76
C ASP A 120 14.24 -7.74 -23.62
N PHE A 121 13.22 -8.56 -23.89
CA PHE A 121 12.27 -9.01 -22.88
C PHE A 121 12.95 -9.84 -21.77
N ASP A 122 13.81 -10.78 -22.14
CA ASP A 122 14.53 -11.60 -21.15
C ASP A 122 15.55 -10.76 -20.38
N ARG A 123 16.18 -9.78 -21.06
CA ARG A 123 17.08 -8.82 -20.42
C ARG A 123 16.37 -8.03 -19.33
N GLU A 124 15.19 -7.49 -19.61
CA GLU A 124 14.37 -6.76 -18.64
C GLU A 124 14.02 -7.64 -17.44
N LYS A 125 13.58 -8.88 -17.67
CA LYS A 125 13.19 -9.80 -16.58
C LYS A 125 14.37 -10.28 -15.74
N LEU A 126 15.55 -10.45 -16.33
CA LEU A 126 16.77 -10.73 -15.59
C LEU A 126 17.23 -9.50 -14.78
N GLN A 127 17.07 -8.29 -15.32
CA GLN A 127 17.35 -7.05 -14.59
C GLN A 127 16.43 -6.88 -13.38
N GLU A 128 15.14 -7.22 -13.47
CA GLU A 128 14.24 -7.22 -12.31
C GLU A 128 14.71 -8.17 -11.20
N ARG A 129 15.15 -9.38 -11.56
CA ARG A 129 15.69 -10.36 -10.60
C ARG A 129 16.98 -9.87 -9.97
N LEU A 130 17.89 -9.36 -10.80
CA LEU A 130 19.15 -8.77 -10.35
C LEU A 130 18.90 -7.60 -9.38
N ALA A 131 17.95 -6.72 -9.70
CA ALA A 131 17.59 -5.59 -8.86
C ALA A 131 17.04 -6.05 -7.50
N LYS A 132 16.30 -7.16 -7.42
CA LYS A 132 15.80 -7.71 -6.15
C LYS A 132 16.90 -8.37 -5.30
N LEU A 133 17.91 -8.97 -5.92
CA LEU A 133 19.03 -9.61 -5.21
C LEU A 133 20.12 -8.61 -4.80
N ALA A 134 20.43 -7.65 -5.68
CA ALA A 134 21.45 -6.64 -5.45
C ALA A 134 20.90 -5.38 -4.74
N GLY A 135 19.61 -5.09 -4.94
CA GLY A 135 18.89 -4.00 -4.28
C GLY A 135 18.62 -4.38 -2.83
N GLY A 136 19.46 -3.88 -1.93
CA GLY A 136 19.27 -4.06 -0.51
C GLY A 136 17.93 -3.51 -0.04
N VAL A 137 17.40 -4.09 1.04
CA VAL A 137 16.21 -3.58 1.71
C VAL A 137 16.65 -2.51 2.70
N ALA A 138 16.19 -1.27 2.52
CA ALA A 138 16.38 -0.21 3.51
C ALA A 138 15.33 -0.35 4.62
N VAL A 139 15.78 -0.32 5.88
CA VAL A 139 14.91 -0.41 7.07
C VAL A 139 14.95 0.90 7.84
N ILE A 140 13.79 1.56 7.95
CA ILE A 140 13.63 2.76 8.79
C ILE A 140 13.09 2.33 10.15
N LYS A 141 13.89 2.52 11.20
CA LYS A 141 13.50 2.25 12.59
C LYS A 141 12.94 3.52 13.21
N VAL A 142 11.63 3.54 13.47
CA VAL A 142 10.93 4.67 14.09
C VAL A 142 10.94 4.49 15.61
N GLY A 143 11.28 5.56 16.34
CA GLY A 143 11.26 5.58 17.80
C GLY A 143 10.40 6.74 18.31
N ALA A 144 9.63 6.50 19.36
CA ALA A 144 8.82 7.51 20.03
C ALA A 144 8.69 7.22 21.55
N PRO A 145 8.44 8.24 22.39
CA PRO A 145 8.27 8.07 23.85
C PRO A 145 7.07 7.21 24.25
N THR A 146 5.99 7.21 23.45
CA THR A 146 4.76 6.45 23.72
C THR A 146 4.35 5.59 22.52
N GLU A 147 3.59 4.51 22.77
CA GLU A 147 3.11 3.62 21.70
C GLU A 147 2.16 4.34 20.73
N THR A 148 1.35 5.26 21.23
CA THR A 148 0.42 6.05 20.41
C THR A 148 1.18 6.94 19.43
N GLU A 149 2.20 7.67 19.90
CA GLU A 149 3.06 8.48 19.04
C GLU A 149 3.87 7.62 18.07
N LEU A 150 4.34 6.45 18.52
CA LEU A 150 5.07 5.51 17.66
C LEU A 150 4.23 5.10 16.46
N LYS A 151 2.94 4.80 16.68
CA LYS A 151 2.01 4.41 15.61
C LYS A 151 1.76 5.57 14.64
N GLU A 152 1.50 6.76 15.15
CA GLU A 152 1.26 7.95 14.31
C GLU A 152 2.50 8.31 13.48
N LEU A 153 3.68 8.39 14.11
CA LEU A 153 4.92 8.74 13.42
C LEU A 153 5.29 7.69 12.37
N LYS A 154 5.06 6.41 12.68
CA LYS A 154 5.26 5.32 11.73
C LYS A 154 4.35 5.49 10.51
N LEU A 155 3.06 5.74 10.70
CA LEU A 155 2.11 5.95 9.59
C LEU A 155 2.52 7.17 8.75
N ARG A 156 2.92 8.27 9.40
CA ARG A 156 3.39 9.48 8.71
C ARG A 156 4.63 9.21 7.83
N ILE A 157 5.55 8.37 8.29
CA ILE A 157 6.73 7.97 7.50
C ILE A 157 6.33 7.06 6.35
N GLU A 158 5.38 6.14 6.56
CA GLU A 158 4.84 5.29 5.48
C GLU A 158 4.16 6.15 4.39
N ASP A 159 3.37 7.15 4.78
CA ASP A 159 2.73 8.10 3.86
C ASP A 159 3.77 8.91 3.09
N ALA A 160 4.81 9.43 3.76
CA ALA A 160 5.90 10.16 3.11
C ALA A 160 6.67 9.30 2.10
N LEU A 161 6.90 8.02 2.42
CA LEU A 161 7.55 7.07 1.50
C LEU A 161 6.68 6.84 0.25
N ASN A 162 5.37 6.65 0.43
CA ASN A 162 4.43 6.46 -0.67
C ASN A 162 4.33 7.70 -1.55
N ALA A 163 4.26 8.89 -0.96
CA ALA A 163 4.26 10.16 -1.68
C ALA A 163 5.56 10.36 -2.49
N THR A 164 6.72 10.04 -1.90
CA THR A 164 8.01 10.16 -2.58
C THR A 164 8.11 9.20 -3.76
N ARG A 165 7.65 7.96 -3.62
CA ARG A 165 7.58 6.99 -4.74
C ARG A 165 6.70 7.52 -5.87
N ALA A 166 5.51 8.00 -5.53
CA ALA A 166 4.58 8.59 -6.50
C ALA A 166 5.17 9.82 -7.22
N ALA A 167 5.95 10.64 -6.52
CA ALA A 167 6.62 11.80 -7.08
C ALA A 167 7.75 11.42 -8.05
N VAL A 168 8.48 10.35 -7.77
CA VAL A 168 9.52 9.82 -8.68
C VAL A 168 8.88 9.27 -9.97
N GLU A 169 7.69 8.68 -9.88
CA GLU A 169 7.01 8.08 -11.03
C GLU A 169 6.36 9.10 -11.98
N GLU A 170 5.56 10.05 -11.46
CA GLU A 170 4.76 10.98 -12.29
C GLU A 170 5.13 12.47 -12.07
N GLY A 171 6.19 12.76 -11.33
CA GLY A 171 6.61 14.12 -11.00
C GLY A 171 5.77 14.78 -9.90
N MET A 172 5.90 16.10 -9.80
CA MET A 172 5.28 16.92 -8.75
C MET A 172 4.56 18.13 -9.34
N VAL A 173 3.55 18.62 -8.60
CA VAL A 173 2.77 19.81 -8.92
C VAL A 173 2.66 20.74 -7.71
N SER A 174 2.19 21.97 -7.93
CA SER A 174 1.92 22.93 -6.86
C SER A 174 0.88 22.39 -5.88
N GLY A 175 1.28 22.22 -4.62
CA GLY A 175 0.44 21.60 -3.60
C GLY A 175 -0.64 22.52 -3.04
N GLY A 176 -1.23 22.12 -1.92
CA GLY A 176 -2.26 22.90 -1.22
C GLY A 176 -3.55 23.07 -2.05
N GLY A 177 -3.81 22.16 -2.99
CA GLY A 177 -4.92 22.25 -3.95
C GLY A 177 -4.70 23.23 -5.11
N THR A 178 -3.56 23.92 -5.16
CA THR A 178 -3.26 24.94 -6.18
C THR A 178 -3.31 24.38 -7.59
N ALA A 179 -2.74 23.18 -7.80
CA ALA A 179 -2.76 22.51 -9.09
C ALA A 179 -4.18 22.27 -9.65
N LEU A 180 -5.16 22.02 -8.77
CA LEU A 180 -6.55 21.79 -9.18
C LEU A 180 -7.25 23.09 -9.60
N VAL A 181 -6.94 24.20 -8.94
CA VAL A 181 -7.46 25.52 -9.34
C VAL A 181 -6.84 25.99 -10.66
N ASN A 182 -5.55 25.72 -10.89
CA ASN A 182 -4.86 26.08 -12.13
C ASN A 182 -5.46 25.45 -13.39
N VAL A 183 -6.17 24.31 -13.27
CA VAL A 183 -6.80 23.64 -14.41
C VAL A 183 -8.25 24.07 -14.65
N ILE A 184 -8.86 24.87 -13.77
CA ILE A 184 -10.26 25.31 -13.87
C ILE A 184 -10.55 25.97 -15.22
N SER A 185 -9.67 26.86 -15.68
CA SER A 185 -9.86 27.56 -16.96
C SER A 185 -9.90 26.61 -18.16
N LYS A 186 -9.08 25.54 -18.14
CA LYS A 186 -9.06 24.52 -19.18
C LYS A 186 -10.32 23.65 -19.15
N VAL A 187 -10.82 23.31 -17.96
CA VAL A 187 -12.06 22.54 -17.80
C VAL A 187 -13.28 23.39 -18.21
N ALA A 188 -13.26 24.69 -17.94
CA ALA A 188 -14.33 25.60 -18.31
C ALA A 188 -14.45 25.82 -19.82
N ALA A 189 -13.37 25.58 -20.57
CA ALA A 189 -13.35 25.66 -22.02
C ALA A 189 -13.93 24.41 -22.73
N ILE A 190 -14.34 23.38 -21.99
CA ILE A 190 -14.94 22.17 -22.57
C ILE A 190 -16.36 22.51 -23.05
N GLU A 191 -16.55 22.51 -24.38
CA GLU A 191 -17.84 22.77 -25.02
C GLU A 191 -18.76 21.54 -24.92
N THR A 192 -19.87 21.69 -24.20
CA THR A 192 -20.93 20.69 -24.08
C THR A 192 -22.29 21.38 -23.94
N ASP A 193 -23.37 20.64 -24.15
CA ASP A 193 -24.75 21.11 -24.07
C ASP A 193 -25.60 20.30 -23.07
N GLY A 194 -26.80 20.80 -22.76
CA GLY A 194 -27.76 20.14 -21.88
C GLY A 194 -27.19 19.71 -20.53
N ASP A 195 -27.45 18.45 -20.16
CA ASP A 195 -27.02 17.88 -18.87
C ASP A 195 -25.51 17.64 -18.80
N ALA A 196 -24.83 17.45 -19.92
CA ALA A 196 -23.37 17.33 -19.95
C ALA A 196 -22.70 18.64 -19.50
N ALA A 197 -23.26 19.79 -19.88
CA ALA A 197 -22.80 21.09 -19.38
C ALA A 197 -23.01 21.24 -17.86
N THR A 198 -24.07 20.64 -17.31
CA THR A 198 -24.26 20.56 -15.86
C THR A 198 -23.17 19.72 -15.19
N GLY A 199 -22.81 18.58 -15.78
CA GLY A 199 -21.69 17.74 -15.33
C GLY A 199 -20.36 18.50 -15.27
N VAL A 200 -20.03 19.28 -16.31
CA VAL A 200 -18.84 20.13 -16.31
C VAL A 200 -18.86 21.14 -15.15
N ARG A 201 -20.00 21.79 -14.90
CA ARG A 201 -20.14 22.74 -13.77
C ARG A 201 -19.95 22.07 -12.40
N ILE A 202 -20.39 20.83 -12.23
CA ILE A 202 -20.16 20.06 -10.99
C ILE A 202 -18.65 19.88 -10.76
N VAL A 203 -17.91 19.47 -11.79
CA VAL A 203 -16.46 19.29 -11.68
C VAL A 203 -15.74 20.61 -11.40
N LEU A 204 -16.09 21.68 -12.11
CA LEU A 204 -15.51 23.02 -11.89
C LEU A 204 -15.65 23.46 -10.43
N ARG A 205 -16.83 23.24 -9.85
CA ARG A 205 -17.10 23.58 -8.45
C ARG A 205 -16.31 22.68 -7.49
N ALA A 206 -16.19 21.39 -7.78
CA ALA A 206 -15.49 20.42 -6.95
C ALA A 206 -13.96 20.64 -6.91
N LEU A 207 -13.36 21.13 -8.01
CA LEU A 207 -11.91 21.42 -8.07
C LEU A 207 -11.46 22.46 -7.04
N GLU A 208 -12.37 23.32 -6.58
CA GLU A 208 -12.08 24.34 -5.57
C GLU A 208 -12.09 23.79 -4.14
N GLU A 209 -12.76 22.67 -3.88
CA GLU A 209 -12.98 22.15 -2.52
C GLU A 209 -11.68 21.86 -1.75
N PRO A 210 -10.62 21.30 -2.35
CA PRO A 210 -9.39 21.04 -1.61
C PRO A 210 -8.74 22.31 -1.05
N VAL A 211 -8.66 23.38 -1.86
CA VAL A 211 -8.12 24.68 -1.41
C VAL A 211 -9.02 25.28 -0.32
N ARG A 212 -10.35 25.20 -0.52
CA ARG A 212 -11.34 25.70 0.42
C ARG A 212 -11.17 25.07 1.80
N GLN A 213 -11.15 23.74 1.84
CA GLN A 213 -11.07 22.99 3.09
C GLN A 213 -9.75 23.25 3.81
N ILE A 214 -8.64 23.35 3.08
CA ILE A 214 -7.33 23.68 3.65
C ILE A 214 -7.35 25.09 4.26
N ALA A 215 -7.90 26.08 3.56
CA ALA A 215 -8.00 27.45 4.05
C ALA A 215 -8.90 27.56 5.29
N GLU A 216 -10.08 26.93 5.26
CA GLU A 216 -11.03 26.93 6.38
C GLU A 216 -10.47 26.25 7.62
N ASN A 217 -9.78 25.11 7.47
CA ASN A 217 -9.10 24.42 8.57
C ASN A 217 -7.98 25.28 9.18
N ALA A 218 -7.41 26.20 8.41
CA ALA A 218 -6.40 27.15 8.86
C ALA A 218 -7.00 28.49 9.37
N GLY A 219 -8.33 28.62 9.40
CA GLY A 219 -9.03 29.81 9.90
C GLY A 219 -9.17 30.96 8.90
N TYR A 220 -9.01 30.69 7.60
CA TYR A 220 -9.17 31.67 6.52
C TYR A 220 -10.46 31.45 5.73
N GLU A 221 -10.95 32.52 5.12
CA GLU A 221 -12.16 32.47 4.28
C GLU A 221 -11.85 31.83 2.91
N GLY A 222 -12.22 30.56 2.73
CA GLY A 222 -11.85 29.78 1.55
C GLY A 222 -12.30 30.41 0.22
N SER A 223 -13.49 31.02 0.18
CA SER A 223 -14.00 31.71 -1.02
C SER A 223 -13.09 32.86 -1.48
N VAL A 224 -12.54 33.63 -0.52
CA VAL A 224 -11.63 34.75 -0.82
C VAL A 224 -10.29 34.23 -1.34
N ILE A 225 -9.78 33.15 -0.74
CA ILE A 225 -8.52 32.53 -1.17
C ILE A 225 -8.66 31.97 -2.58
N ILE A 226 -9.73 31.24 -2.87
CA ILE A 226 -9.99 30.67 -4.20
C ILE A 226 -10.13 31.75 -5.25
N ASP A 227 -10.90 32.80 -4.98
CA ASP A 227 -11.08 33.90 -5.93
C ASP A 227 -9.75 34.57 -6.29
N LYS A 228 -8.90 34.85 -5.29
CA LYS A 228 -7.56 35.37 -5.52
C LYS A 228 -6.67 34.38 -6.26
N LEU A 229 -6.77 33.08 -5.97
CA LEU A 229 -5.96 32.03 -6.60
C LEU A 229 -6.27 31.85 -8.09
N LYS A 230 -7.54 32.00 -8.50
CA LYS A 230 -7.95 31.96 -9.92
C LYS A 230 -7.30 33.03 -10.78
N HIS A 231 -6.89 34.15 -10.16
CA HIS A 231 -6.25 35.29 -10.82
C HIS A 231 -4.73 35.35 -10.57
N ALA A 232 -4.16 34.39 -9.84
CA ALA A 232 -2.74 34.31 -9.56
C ALA A 232 -1.97 33.67 -10.73
N ASP A 233 -0.68 34.00 -10.83
CA ASP A 233 0.20 33.38 -11.82
C ASP A 233 0.39 31.88 -11.53
N LEU A 234 0.64 31.11 -12.60
CA LEU A 234 0.85 29.67 -12.50
C LEU A 234 2.02 29.36 -11.53
N GLY A 235 1.73 28.56 -10.50
CA GLY A 235 2.71 28.15 -9.49
C GLY A 235 2.71 29.02 -8.22
N VAL A 236 2.03 30.18 -8.25
CA VAL A 236 1.75 30.97 -7.04
C VAL A 236 0.52 30.41 -6.34
N GLY A 237 0.62 30.19 -5.04
CA GLY A 237 -0.47 29.66 -4.22
C GLY A 237 -0.49 30.23 -2.81
N PHE A 238 -1.48 29.83 -2.03
CA PHE A 238 -1.66 30.25 -0.66
C PHE A 238 -1.04 29.24 0.31
N ASN A 239 -0.05 29.67 1.08
CA ASN A 239 0.51 28.88 2.17
C ASN A 239 -0.39 29.01 3.41
N ALA A 240 -1.25 28.03 3.64
CA ALA A 240 -2.18 28.05 4.76
C ALA A 240 -1.50 27.98 6.15
N ALA A 241 -0.24 27.55 6.24
CA ALA A 241 0.49 27.51 7.50
C ALA A 241 1.00 28.90 7.93
N THR A 242 1.36 29.77 6.98
CA THR A 242 1.88 31.12 7.26
C THR A 242 0.91 32.25 6.92
N GLY A 243 -0.10 32.00 6.08
CA GLY A 243 -1.02 33.00 5.57
C GLY A 243 -0.48 33.82 4.38
N GLU A 244 0.61 33.39 3.76
CA GLU A 244 1.31 34.14 2.72
C GLU A 244 1.07 33.57 1.31
N TRP A 245 1.19 34.44 0.30
CA TRP A 245 1.13 34.05 -1.11
C TRP A 245 2.55 33.84 -1.62
N VAL A 246 2.86 32.62 -2.05
CA VAL A 246 4.23 32.20 -2.35
C VAL A 246 4.28 31.38 -3.64
N ASN A 247 5.46 31.27 -4.24
CA ASN A 247 5.71 30.21 -5.20
C ASN A 247 5.71 28.87 -4.47
N MET A 248 4.77 28.00 -4.81
CA MET A 248 4.53 26.75 -4.07
C MET A 248 5.70 25.78 -4.18
N LEU A 249 6.38 25.74 -5.32
CA LEU A 249 7.52 24.85 -5.53
C LEU A 249 8.75 25.34 -4.75
N GLU A 250 9.03 26.65 -4.81
CA GLU A 250 10.15 27.25 -4.06
C GLU A 250 9.94 27.17 -2.54
N ALA A 251 8.69 27.29 -2.09
CA ALA A 251 8.32 27.11 -0.69
C ALA A 251 8.29 25.63 -0.24
N GLY A 252 8.50 24.68 -1.15
CA GLY A 252 8.48 23.24 -0.86
C GLY A 252 7.08 22.66 -0.61
N ILE A 253 6.02 23.39 -0.98
CA ILE A 253 4.62 22.94 -0.87
C ILE A 253 4.25 22.26 -2.18
N VAL A 254 4.61 20.99 -2.28
CA VAL A 254 4.46 20.18 -3.50
C VAL A 254 3.65 18.93 -3.21
N ASP A 255 2.82 18.55 -4.19
CA ASP A 255 2.08 17.30 -4.17
C ASP A 255 2.55 16.41 -5.34
N PRO A 256 2.65 15.09 -5.18
CA PRO A 256 2.93 14.19 -6.29
C PRO A 256 1.79 14.25 -7.34
N THR A 257 2.13 14.40 -8.62
CA THR A 257 1.13 14.47 -9.71
C THR A 257 0.17 13.29 -9.69
N LYS A 258 0.71 12.09 -9.45
CA LYS A 258 -0.06 10.84 -9.36
C LYS A 258 -1.14 10.91 -8.29
N VAL A 259 -0.85 11.51 -7.13
CA VAL A 259 -1.80 11.63 -6.03
C VAL A 259 -2.94 12.57 -6.41
N THR A 260 -2.64 13.78 -6.90
CA THR A 260 -3.65 14.76 -7.31
C THR A 260 -4.57 14.21 -8.41
N ARG A 261 -4.00 13.57 -9.44
CA ARG A 261 -4.75 12.94 -10.53
C ARG A 261 -5.62 11.78 -10.04
N SER A 262 -5.05 10.88 -9.24
CA SER A 262 -5.76 9.69 -8.77
C SER A 262 -6.90 10.05 -7.82
N ALA A 263 -6.70 11.04 -6.94
CA ALA A 263 -7.74 11.55 -6.05
C ALA A 263 -8.95 12.06 -6.85
N LEU A 264 -8.72 12.91 -7.86
CA LEU A 264 -9.78 13.44 -8.71
C LEU A 264 -10.52 12.33 -9.49
N GLN A 265 -9.77 11.40 -10.10
CA GLN A 265 -10.36 10.31 -10.88
C GLN A 265 -11.21 9.36 -10.03
N ASN A 266 -10.71 8.97 -8.85
CA ASN A 266 -11.45 8.09 -7.94
C ASN A 266 -12.69 8.77 -7.37
N ALA A 267 -12.58 10.05 -6.99
CA ALA A 267 -13.72 10.83 -6.52
C ALA A 267 -14.81 10.96 -7.60
N ALA A 268 -14.41 11.30 -8.84
CA ALA A 268 -15.34 11.39 -9.97
C ALA A 268 -15.98 10.02 -10.28
N SER A 269 -15.21 8.93 -10.22
CA SER A 269 -15.72 7.58 -10.47
C SER A 269 -16.82 7.19 -9.48
N VAL A 270 -16.61 7.43 -8.18
CA VAL A 270 -17.62 7.10 -7.16
C VAL A 270 -18.83 8.02 -7.26
N ALA A 271 -18.61 9.32 -7.46
CA ALA A 271 -19.69 10.29 -7.59
C ALA A 271 -20.59 9.99 -8.80
N ALA A 272 -20.02 9.66 -9.96
CA ALA A 272 -20.79 9.31 -11.15
C ALA A 272 -21.67 8.06 -10.92
N LEU A 273 -21.14 7.02 -10.27
CA LEU A 273 -21.91 5.83 -9.91
C LEU A 273 -23.10 6.18 -9.01
N LEU A 274 -22.86 6.99 -7.96
CA LEU A 274 -23.91 7.42 -7.04
C LEU A 274 -24.99 8.26 -7.72
N LEU A 275 -24.62 9.19 -8.61
CA LEU A 275 -25.57 10.03 -9.35
C LEU A 275 -26.50 9.21 -10.27
N THR A 276 -26.05 8.04 -10.71
CA THR A 276 -26.85 7.12 -11.55
C THR A 276 -27.57 6.03 -10.76
N THR A 277 -27.49 6.04 -9.43
CA THR A 277 -28.10 5.02 -8.57
C THR A 277 -29.57 5.31 -8.34
N GLU A 278 -30.45 4.58 -9.02
CA GLU A 278 -31.91 4.72 -8.89
C GLU A 278 -32.52 3.91 -7.73
N ALA A 279 -31.85 2.83 -7.30
CA ALA A 279 -32.35 1.95 -6.25
C ALA A 279 -31.21 1.33 -5.45
N VAL A 280 -31.47 1.07 -4.17
CA VAL A 280 -30.55 0.38 -3.25
C VAL A 280 -31.30 -0.76 -2.59
N VAL A 281 -30.70 -1.96 -2.60
CA VAL A 281 -31.17 -3.12 -1.82
C VAL A 281 -30.21 -3.30 -0.65
N ALA A 282 -30.76 -3.25 0.57
CA ALA A 282 -30.00 -3.35 1.80
C ALA A 282 -30.67 -4.34 2.76
N ASP A 283 -29.89 -4.89 3.69
CA ASP A 283 -30.42 -5.71 4.76
C ASP A 283 -31.35 -4.89 5.66
N LYS A 284 -32.45 -5.52 6.07
CA LYS A 284 -33.36 -4.89 7.04
C LYS A 284 -32.61 -4.71 8.36
N PRO A 285 -32.60 -3.50 8.96
CA PRO A 285 -31.97 -3.29 10.25
C PRO A 285 -32.50 -4.30 11.28
N GLU A 286 -31.60 -4.92 12.02
CA GLU A 286 -32.00 -5.81 13.11
C GLU A 286 -32.78 -5.00 14.16
N PRO A 287 -33.87 -5.54 14.72
CA PRO A 287 -34.55 -4.90 15.83
C PRO A 287 -33.57 -4.74 16.99
N ALA A 288 -33.53 -3.55 17.60
CA ALA A 288 -32.71 -3.31 18.78
C ALA A 288 -33.00 -4.40 19.81
N ALA A 289 -31.95 -5.10 20.25
CA ALA A 289 -32.09 -6.10 21.30
C ALA A 289 -32.80 -5.45 22.49
N PRO A 290 -33.84 -6.08 23.06
CA PRO A 290 -34.52 -5.52 24.22
C PRO A 290 -33.47 -5.22 25.28
N ALA A 291 -33.44 -3.96 25.74
CA ALA A 291 -32.58 -3.56 26.83
C ALA A 291 -32.76 -4.58 27.95
N ALA A 292 -31.69 -5.30 28.29
CA ALA A 292 -31.73 -6.23 29.40
C ALA A 292 -32.31 -5.48 30.59
N PRO A 293 -33.38 -5.99 31.24
CA PRO A 293 -33.96 -5.31 32.38
C PRO A 293 -32.83 -5.06 33.37
N ALA A 294 -32.65 -3.78 33.75
CA ALA A 294 -31.70 -3.40 34.78
C ALA A 294 -31.94 -4.34 35.97
N MET A 295 -30.93 -5.16 36.30
CA MET A 295 -30.99 -5.94 37.52
C MET A 295 -31.20 -4.95 38.65
N ASP A 296 -32.36 -5.06 39.30
CA ASP A 296 -32.68 -4.29 40.49
C ASP A 296 -31.58 -4.55 41.54
N PRO A 297 -30.82 -3.52 41.97
CA PRO A 297 -29.77 -3.68 42.97
C PRO A 297 -30.32 -4.15 44.33
N SER A 298 -31.64 -4.20 44.54
CA SER A 298 -32.28 -4.62 45.78
C SER A 298 -32.38 -6.15 45.97
N MET A 299 -32.10 -6.97 44.95
CA MET A 299 -32.24 -8.43 45.05
C MET A 299 -30.98 -9.18 45.52
N GLY A 300 -29.96 -8.47 46.02
CA GLY A 300 -28.65 -9.03 46.40
C GLY A 300 -28.34 -9.17 47.90
N MET A 301 -29.25 -8.83 48.81
CA MET A 301 -29.01 -8.91 50.26
C MET A 301 -30.18 -9.57 50.98
N GLY A 302 -30.28 -10.89 50.85
CA GLY A 302 -31.34 -11.69 51.46
C GLY A 302 -30.92 -13.13 51.77
N GLY A 303 -30.00 -13.29 52.72
CA GLY A 303 -29.96 -14.50 53.57
C GLY A 303 -28.90 -15.55 53.25
N MET A 304 -27.83 -15.55 54.05
CA MET A 304 -27.26 -16.75 54.67
C MET A 304 -26.44 -16.33 55.89
N MET A 305 -27.08 -16.42 57.07
CA MET A 305 -26.40 -16.86 58.30
C MET A 305 -26.22 -18.37 58.21
#